data_AF-A0A3P8QP59-F1
#
_entry.id   AF-A0A3P8QP59-F1
#
_cell.length_a   1.000
_cell.length_b   1.000
_cell.length_c   1.000
_cell.angle_alpha   90.00
_cell.angle_beta   90.00
_cell.angle_gamma   90.00
#
_symmetry.space_group_name_H-M   'P 1'
#
loop_
_entity.id
_entity.type
_entity.pdbx_description
1 polymer ?
#
loop_
_entity_poly.entity_id
_entity_poly.type
_entity_poly.pdbx_seq_one_letter_code
_entity_poly.pdbx_strand_id
1 'polypeptide(L)'
;MVDKDFAEINALQKVFPESAILLCWYHVLQAVNRWLSKSESGVHGLSKTQKRNEIISFFCKLKACTSEDDFKATSAEFCQTFKQYPLVCQYFQKHWEGIGHMWCDYGRHFSHARSETNNVIERFFHRLKYQFLSGYKNRRLDDLIEVLLGKADDYFSVIKTLQDVGRMKNRFADTLSQVSDSASRLMESGWALKITVKNSHGVNAYQVPSESREDIVYDVCPVESYCNCTYGLRGLLCKHLVLLAKLAEVDNDIYPNMETDISTLARIAVKERHYFVHCEDLKVIKMPSLFGNLCFFASAETLQCTCCTFSHYNTCACLKVACSHFKQMKNSLKSPLSTLNDTPVVESTDKKCTEDVVGKLNAILDTVKQWAFIPEGITAMIDELHTNVLKTKQEVGKSICQYEIKMMHSKLGHCILARNVRPASTFQQSVKMNVNSR
;
A
#
# COMPACT_ATOMS: atom_id res chain seq x y z
N MET A 1 -0.95 -4.01 4.02
CA MET A 1 0.24 -3.32 4.57
C MET A 1 -0.09 -2.89 5.99
N VAL A 2 0.75 -3.23 6.95
CA VAL A 2 0.45 -3.11 8.39
C VAL A 2 1.64 -2.56 9.18
N ASP A 3 1.44 -2.33 10.47
CA ASP A 3 2.52 -2.05 11.40
C ASP A 3 3.22 -3.34 11.82
N LYS A 4 4.35 -3.22 12.49
CA LYS A 4 5.05 -4.39 13.05
C LYS A 4 4.38 -4.85 14.35
N ASP A 5 3.13 -5.30 14.25
CA ASP A 5 2.37 -5.95 15.31
C ASP A 5 2.17 -7.42 14.95
N PHE A 6 2.83 -8.32 15.69
CA PHE A 6 2.73 -9.75 15.42
C PHE A 6 1.34 -10.32 15.72
N ALA A 7 0.55 -9.70 16.59
CA ALA A 7 -0.83 -10.14 16.80
C ALA A 7 -1.68 -9.87 15.55
N GLU A 8 -1.57 -8.66 14.98
CA GLU A 8 -2.22 -8.30 13.72
C GLU A 8 -1.73 -9.18 12.56
N ILE A 9 -0.41 -9.34 12.42
CA ILE A 9 0.20 -10.15 11.36
C ILE A 9 -0.28 -11.60 11.44
N ASN A 10 -0.24 -12.22 12.63
CA ASN A 10 -0.64 -13.61 12.81
C ASN A 10 -2.14 -13.79 12.56
N ALA A 11 -2.98 -12.82 12.96
CA ALA A 11 -4.41 -12.84 12.68
C ALA A 11 -4.69 -12.79 11.17
N LEU A 12 -4.02 -11.88 10.45
CA LEU A 12 -4.15 -11.77 9.00
C LEU A 12 -3.68 -13.02 8.29
N GLN A 13 -2.55 -13.60 8.67
CA GLN A 13 -2.06 -14.85 8.07
C GLN A 13 -2.97 -16.05 8.34
N LYS A 14 -3.64 -16.07 9.49
CA LYS A 14 -4.60 -17.12 9.82
C LYS A 14 -5.87 -17.03 8.99
N VAL A 15 -6.37 -15.82 8.75
CA VAL A 15 -7.65 -15.59 8.04
C VAL A 15 -7.44 -15.51 6.52
N PHE A 16 -6.32 -14.94 6.09
CA PHE A 16 -5.94 -14.73 4.69
C PHE A 16 -4.56 -15.31 4.42
N PRO A 17 -4.38 -16.64 4.51
CA PRO A 17 -3.08 -17.30 4.30
C PRO A 17 -2.48 -17.06 2.91
N GLU A 18 -3.31 -16.72 1.93
CA GLU A 18 -2.93 -16.36 0.57
C GLU A 18 -2.39 -14.93 0.43
N SER A 19 -2.58 -14.08 1.44
CA SER A 19 -2.21 -12.67 1.39
C SER A 19 -0.75 -12.45 1.82
N ALA A 20 -0.01 -11.70 1.01
CA ALA A 20 1.31 -11.22 1.38
C ALA A 20 1.20 -10.07 2.39
N ILE A 21 2.01 -10.12 3.44
CA ILE A 21 2.05 -9.08 4.48
C ILE A 21 3.25 -8.16 4.25
N LEU A 22 2.96 -6.90 3.96
CA LEU A 22 3.96 -5.84 3.86
C LEU A 22 3.92 -4.95 5.10
N LEU A 23 5.09 -4.57 5.63
CA LEU A 23 5.21 -3.55 6.66
C LEU A 23 5.24 -2.15 6.05
N CYS A 24 4.62 -1.21 6.75
CA CYS A 24 4.71 0.22 6.48
C CYS A 24 6.15 0.69 6.67
N TRP A 25 6.79 1.17 5.60
CA TRP A 25 8.18 1.63 5.65
C TRP A 25 8.37 2.82 6.61
N TYR A 26 7.38 3.71 6.67
CA TYR A 26 7.38 4.81 7.63
C TYR A 26 7.48 4.30 9.08
N HIS A 27 6.71 3.26 9.44
CA HIS A 27 6.74 2.69 10.79
C HIS A 27 7.98 1.84 11.05
N VAL A 28 8.54 1.18 10.03
CA VAL A 28 9.85 0.54 10.13
C VAL A 28 10.91 1.57 10.52
N LEU A 29 11.06 2.64 9.74
CA LEU A 29 12.04 3.70 10.02
C LEU A 29 11.78 4.38 11.36
N GLN A 30 10.52 4.65 11.69
CA GLN A 30 10.15 5.27 12.96
C GLN A 30 10.50 4.37 14.15
N ALA A 31 10.24 3.07 14.06
CA ALA A 31 10.58 2.10 15.10
C ALA A 31 12.09 2.02 15.32
N VAL A 32 12.87 1.94 14.23
CA VAL A 32 14.34 1.94 14.29
C VAL A 32 14.85 3.24 14.91
N ASN A 33 14.39 4.40 14.43
CA ASN A 33 14.83 5.71 14.94
C ASN A 33 14.47 5.92 16.43
N ARG A 34 13.29 5.47 16.86
CA ARG A 34 12.88 5.49 18.27
C ARG A 34 13.80 4.60 19.11
N TRP A 35 14.09 3.39 18.65
CA TRP A 35 14.97 2.47 19.38
C TRP A 35 16.40 3.02 19.50
N LEU A 36 16.96 3.56 18.42
CA LEU A 36 18.28 4.21 18.42
C LEU A 36 18.38 5.43 19.36
N SER A 37 17.24 6.00 19.75
CA SER A 37 17.20 7.13 20.68
C SER A 37 17.18 6.70 22.15
N LYS A 38 16.99 5.41 22.43
CA LYS A 38 17.01 4.85 23.79
C LYS A 38 18.45 4.52 24.24
N SER A 39 18.70 4.62 25.54
CA SER A 39 19.99 4.32 26.14
C SER A 39 20.51 2.92 25.80
N GLU A 40 19.61 1.93 25.76
CA GLU A 40 19.88 0.52 25.42
C GLU A 40 20.49 0.30 24.03
N SER A 41 20.41 1.28 23.13
CA SER A 41 21.01 1.17 21.79
C SER A 41 22.53 1.32 21.77
N GLY A 42 23.12 1.90 22.83
CA GLY A 42 24.54 2.28 22.85
C GLY A 42 24.91 3.44 21.91
N VAL A 43 23.94 4.02 21.20
CA VAL A 43 24.11 5.14 20.24
C VAL A 43 23.14 6.29 20.49
N HIS A 44 22.63 6.40 21.72
CA HIS A 44 21.78 7.50 22.16
C HIS A 44 22.55 8.81 22.37
N GLY A 45 21.82 9.91 22.50
CA GLY A 45 22.37 11.23 22.78
C GLY A 45 22.81 12.01 21.54
N LEU A 46 23.01 13.32 21.72
CA LEU A 46 23.29 14.26 20.62
C LEU A 46 24.64 13.98 19.94
N SER A 47 25.66 13.56 20.69
CA SER A 47 27.01 13.26 20.19
C SER A 47 27.07 12.06 19.23
N LYS A 48 26.05 11.19 19.24
CA LYS A 48 25.96 10.00 18.38
C LYS A 48 24.98 10.17 17.21
N THR A 49 24.46 11.38 16.97
CA THR A 49 23.51 11.67 15.88
C THR A 49 24.03 11.25 14.51
N GLN A 50 25.30 11.52 14.21
CA GLN A 50 25.89 11.10 12.94
C GLN A 50 25.85 9.57 12.76
N LYS A 51 26.16 8.82 13.82
CA LYS A 51 26.11 7.35 13.78
C LYS A 51 24.69 6.83 13.60
N ARG A 52 23.70 7.45 14.24
CA ARG A 52 22.28 7.11 14.02
C ARG A 52 21.85 7.36 12.57
N ASN A 53 22.27 8.46 11.98
CA ASN A 53 22.00 8.76 10.56
C ASN A 53 22.64 7.72 9.62
N GLU A 54 23.87 7.29 9.91
CA GLU A 54 24.52 6.21 9.15
C GLU A 54 23.75 4.89 9.25
N ILE A 55 23.29 4.51 10.44
CA ILE A 55 22.46 3.31 10.63
C ILE A 55 21.16 3.43 9.84
N ILE A 56 20.46 4.56 9.92
CA ILE A 56 19.22 4.81 9.15
C ILE A 56 19.48 4.76 7.64
N SER A 57 20.58 5.36 7.17
CA SER A 57 20.99 5.28 5.77
C SER A 57 21.21 3.82 5.33
N PHE A 58 21.80 3.00 6.20
CA PHE A 58 21.98 1.58 5.93
C PHE A 58 20.65 0.80 5.90
N PHE A 59 19.68 1.16 6.74
CA PHE A 59 18.31 0.63 6.63
C PHE A 59 17.65 1.01 5.29
N CYS A 60 17.90 2.21 4.76
CA CYS A 60 17.45 2.59 3.41
C CYS A 60 18.15 1.74 2.32
N LYS A 61 19.45 1.46 2.48
CA LYS A 61 20.20 0.57 1.59
C LYS A 61 19.62 -0.85 1.61
N LEU A 62 19.39 -1.41 2.81
CA LEU A 62 18.73 -2.70 3.01
C LEU A 62 17.33 -2.71 2.38
N LYS A 63 16.54 -1.66 2.56
CA LYS A 63 15.19 -1.53 1.96
C LYS A 63 15.23 -1.61 0.43
N ALA A 64 16.27 -1.07 -0.19
CA ALA A 64 16.41 -1.00 -1.65
C ALA A 64 16.90 -2.30 -2.31
N CYS A 65 17.26 -3.34 -1.54
CA CYS A 65 17.64 -4.64 -2.10
C CYS A 65 16.46 -5.25 -2.86
N THR A 66 16.69 -5.58 -4.14
CA THR A 66 15.68 -6.17 -5.03
C THR A 66 15.74 -7.70 -5.11
N SER A 67 16.77 -8.32 -4.52
CA SER A 67 16.87 -9.78 -4.37
C SER A 67 17.17 -10.16 -2.93
N GLU A 68 16.82 -11.40 -2.56
CA GLU A 68 17.11 -11.93 -1.23
C GLU A 68 18.63 -12.09 -1.01
N ASP A 69 19.38 -12.44 -2.05
CA ASP A 69 20.83 -12.59 -1.97
C ASP A 69 21.53 -11.23 -1.75
N ASP A 70 21.08 -10.18 -2.45
CA ASP A 70 21.56 -8.81 -2.20
C ASP A 70 21.24 -8.37 -0.77
N PHE A 71 20.06 -8.73 -0.25
CA PHE A 71 19.69 -8.43 1.13
C PHE A 71 20.58 -9.17 2.12
N LYS A 72 20.85 -10.47 1.92
CA LYS A 72 21.77 -11.25 2.76
C LYS A 72 23.19 -10.69 2.75
N ALA A 73 23.71 -10.34 1.58
CA ALA A 73 25.02 -9.70 1.45
C ALA A 73 25.07 -8.35 2.16
N THR A 74 24.03 -7.51 1.98
CA THR A 74 23.92 -6.20 2.63
C THR A 74 23.70 -6.33 4.15
N SER A 75 23.02 -7.38 4.61
CA SER A 75 22.84 -7.71 6.03
C SER A 75 24.18 -8.05 6.69
N ALA A 76 25.00 -8.87 6.02
CA ALA A 76 26.35 -9.17 6.48
C ALA A 76 27.24 -7.92 6.51
N GLU A 77 27.15 -7.07 5.47
CA GLU A 77 27.83 -5.78 5.41
C GLU A 77 27.43 -4.88 6.58
N PHE A 78 26.13 -4.78 6.90
CA PHE A 78 25.62 -4.01 8.04
C PHE A 78 26.29 -4.45 9.35
N CYS A 79 26.32 -5.76 9.61
CA CYS A 79 26.91 -6.31 10.84
C CYS A 79 28.42 -6.06 10.90
N GLN A 80 29.10 -6.10 9.76
CA GLN A 80 30.54 -5.81 9.67
C GLN A 80 30.83 -4.32 9.88
N THR A 81 30.07 -3.42 9.25
CA THR A 81 30.22 -1.96 9.38
C THR A 81 29.97 -1.49 10.81
N PHE A 82 28.99 -2.07 11.49
CA PHE A 82 28.61 -1.70 12.85
C PHE A 82 29.12 -2.69 13.92
N LYS A 83 30.15 -3.48 13.63
CA LYS A 83 30.73 -4.47 14.56
C LYS A 83 31.10 -3.91 15.94
N GLN A 84 31.56 -2.65 15.98
CA GLN A 84 31.88 -1.92 17.22
C GLN A 84 30.65 -1.48 18.04
N TYR A 85 29.44 -1.65 17.50
CA TYR A 85 28.14 -1.36 18.11
C TYR A 85 27.30 -2.66 18.20
N PRO A 86 27.71 -3.65 19.01
CA PRO A 86 27.11 -4.99 19.00
C PRO A 86 25.61 -4.99 19.31
N LEU A 87 25.12 -4.05 20.14
CA LEU A 87 23.69 -3.90 20.45
C LEU A 87 22.87 -3.52 19.21
N VAL A 88 23.44 -2.74 18.30
CA VAL A 88 22.80 -2.37 17.02
C VAL A 88 22.69 -3.59 16.11
N CYS A 89 23.75 -4.37 15.98
CA CYS A 89 23.74 -5.60 15.19
C CYS A 89 22.73 -6.61 15.76
N GLN A 90 22.77 -6.87 17.08
CA GLN A 90 21.82 -7.76 17.74
C GLN A 90 20.38 -7.33 17.55
N TYR A 91 20.10 -6.02 17.66
CA TYR A 91 18.77 -5.48 17.43
C TYR A 91 18.30 -5.72 15.99
N PHE A 92 19.15 -5.42 15.00
CA PHE A 92 18.83 -5.66 13.60
C PHE A 92 18.55 -7.13 13.29
N GLN A 93 19.45 -8.02 13.70
CA GLN A 93 19.34 -9.47 13.47
C GLN A 93 18.08 -10.04 14.13
N LYS A 94 17.80 -9.64 15.38
CA LYS A 94 16.66 -10.14 16.16
C LYS A 94 15.31 -9.62 15.64
N HIS A 95 15.23 -8.38 15.20
CA HIS A 95 13.95 -7.72 14.96
C HIS A 95 13.60 -7.46 13.50
N TRP A 96 14.58 -7.45 12.59
CA TRP A 96 14.40 -6.96 11.23
C TRP A 96 14.93 -7.92 10.15
N GLU A 97 16.06 -8.57 10.38
CA GLU A 97 16.71 -9.44 9.38
C GLU A 97 15.79 -10.60 8.95
N GLY A 98 15.27 -11.37 9.90
CA GLY A 98 14.42 -12.54 9.61
C GLY A 98 13.07 -12.20 8.94
N ILE A 99 12.65 -10.94 8.99
CA ILE A 99 11.41 -10.46 8.37
C ILE A 99 11.68 -9.50 7.20
N GLY A 100 12.90 -9.55 6.61
CA GLY A 100 13.30 -8.73 5.47
C GLY A 100 12.26 -8.66 4.35
N HIS A 101 11.68 -9.80 3.99
CA HIS A 101 10.68 -9.96 2.95
C HIS A 101 9.37 -9.18 3.22
N MET A 102 9.11 -8.73 4.45
CA MET A 102 7.92 -7.94 4.74
C MET A 102 8.16 -6.43 4.52
N TRP A 103 9.40 -5.95 4.67
CA TRP A 103 9.68 -4.51 4.61
C TRP A 103 10.56 -4.10 3.44
N CYS A 104 11.45 -4.97 2.97
CA CYS A 104 12.38 -4.75 1.86
C CYS A 104 11.70 -4.81 0.47
N ASP A 105 12.33 -4.26 -0.56
CA ASP A 105 11.86 -4.28 -1.94
C ASP A 105 11.88 -5.69 -2.59
N TYR A 106 12.80 -6.58 -2.19
CA TYR A 106 12.74 -8.00 -2.59
C TYR A 106 11.50 -8.73 -2.02
N GLY A 107 10.76 -8.12 -1.11
CA GLY A 107 9.48 -8.62 -0.63
C GLY A 107 8.27 -8.17 -1.47
N ARG A 108 8.46 -7.18 -2.34
CA ARG A 108 7.40 -6.36 -2.93
C ARG A 108 7.24 -6.64 -4.43
N HIS A 109 7.13 -7.91 -4.81
CA HIS A 109 7.06 -8.33 -6.21
C HIS A 109 5.65 -8.32 -6.82
N PHE A 110 4.73 -7.56 -6.24
CA PHE A 110 3.33 -7.47 -6.66
C PHE A 110 2.85 -6.03 -6.49
N SER A 111 1.78 -5.66 -7.19
CA SER A 111 1.34 -4.26 -7.13
C SER A 111 0.84 -3.90 -5.74
N HIS A 112 1.51 -2.91 -5.14
CA HIS A 112 1.12 -2.32 -3.86
C HIS A 112 0.76 -0.83 -4.03
N ALA A 113 0.25 -0.46 -5.22
CA ALA A 113 -0.21 0.88 -5.58
C ALA A 113 0.81 2.00 -5.30
N ARG A 114 2.11 1.70 -5.40
CA ARG A 114 3.22 2.61 -5.01
C ARG A 114 3.12 3.12 -3.57
N SER A 115 2.32 2.47 -2.74
CA SER A 115 2.22 2.80 -1.33
C SER A 115 3.32 2.09 -0.56
N GLU A 116 4.04 2.88 0.23
CA GLU A 116 5.04 2.42 1.20
C GLU A 116 4.58 2.70 2.64
N THR A 117 3.35 3.19 2.81
CA THR A 117 2.84 3.59 4.12
C THR A 117 1.34 3.32 4.28
N ASN A 118 0.95 2.88 5.48
CA ASN A 118 -0.44 2.82 5.92
C ASN A 118 -0.94 4.14 6.55
N ASN A 119 -0.10 5.18 6.64
CA ASN A 119 -0.46 6.49 7.23
C ASN A 119 -1.67 7.15 6.54
N VAL A 120 -1.96 6.80 5.28
CA VAL A 120 -3.19 7.24 4.61
C VAL A 120 -4.44 6.77 5.36
N ILE A 121 -4.45 5.50 5.75
CA ILE A 121 -5.53 4.87 6.53
C ILE A 121 -5.56 5.45 7.94
N GLU A 122 -4.40 5.64 8.58
CA GLU A 122 -4.34 6.24 9.92
C GLU A 122 -4.90 7.67 9.95
N ARG A 123 -4.57 8.50 8.95
CA ARG A 123 -5.12 9.85 8.82
C ARG A 123 -6.62 9.84 8.60
N PHE A 124 -7.13 8.90 7.80
CA PHE A 124 -8.56 8.70 7.63
C PHE A 124 -9.22 8.37 8.97
N PHE A 125 -8.72 7.38 9.71
CA PHE A 125 -9.29 7.01 11.01
C PHE A 125 -9.14 8.12 12.06
N HIS A 126 -8.06 8.89 12.03
CA HIS A 126 -7.90 10.06 12.88
C HIS A 126 -8.98 11.12 12.58
N ARG A 127 -9.22 11.40 11.29
CA ARG A 127 -10.27 12.32 10.86
C ARG A 127 -11.66 11.81 11.22
N LEU A 128 -11.92 10.52 11.03
CA LEU A 128 -13.15 9.87 11.46
C LEU A 128 -13.38 10.05 12.97
N LYS A 129 -12.39 9.70 13.79
CA LYS A 129 -12.47 9.79 15.25
C LYS A 129 -12.68 11.21 15.74
N TYR A 130 -11.86 12.17 15.29
CA TYR A 130 -11.80 13.49 15.90
C TYR A 130 -12.58 14.58 15.18
N GLN A 131 -12.74 14.47 13.85
CA GLN A 131 -13.45 15.49 13.08
C GLN A 131 -14.90 15.10 12.83
N PHE A 132 -15.14 13.87 12.38
CA PHE A 132 -16.49 13.42 12.04
C PHE A 132 -17.29 12.96 13.27
N LEU A 133 -16.65 12.20 14.17
CA LEU A 133 -17.25 11.68 15.41
C LEU A 133 -16.98 12.56 16.64
N SER A 134 -16.21 13.64 16.48
CA SER A 134 -15.88 14.63 17.52
C SER A 134 -15.28 14.03 18.81
N GLY A 135 -14.59 12.90 18.71
CA GLY A 135 -13.93 12.23 19.83
C GLY A 135 -14.85 11.46 20.79
N TYR A 136 -16.15 11.38 20.50
CA TYR A 136 -17.11 10.67 21.36
C TYR A 136 -16.97 9.15 21.21
N LYS A 137 -16.91 8.45 22.34
CA LYS A 137 -16.88 6.98 22.43
C LYS A 137 -18.31 6.40 22.48
N ASN A 138 -18.45 5.11 22.18
CA ASN A 138 -19.69 4.34 22.33
C ASN A 138 -20.91 4.93 21.59
N ARG A 139 -20.70 5.43 20.36
CA ARG A 139 -21.82 5.81 19.51
C ARG A 139 -22.57 4.58 19.00
N ARG A 140 -23.86 4.75 18.72
CA ARG A 140 -24.64 3.68 18.10
C ARG A 140 -24.15 3.45 16.67
N LEU A 141 -24.41 2.25 16.15
CA LEU A 141 -23.98 1.88 14.80
C LEU A 141 -24.67 2.74 13.72
N ASP A 142 -25.93 3.08 13.89
CA ASP A 142 -26.68 3.96 13.00
C ASP A 142 -26.10 5.38 12.98
N ASP A 143 -25.69 5.93 14.13
CA ASP A 143 -24.97 7.22 14.16
C ASP A 143 -23.67 7.17 13.34
N LEU A 144 -22.94 6.05 13.40
CA LEU A 144 -21.72 5.87 12.62
C LEU A 144 -22.02 5.83 11.12
N ILE A 145 -23.06 5.09 10.71
CA ILE A 145 -23.49 5.01 9.31
C ILE A 145 -23.91 6.40 8.81
N GLU A 146 -24.71 7.15 9.57
CA GLU A 146 -25.12 8.51 9.23
C GLU A 146 -23.91 9.44 9.08
N VAL A 147 -22.93 9.35 9.98
CA VAL A 147 -21.70 10.15 9.91
C VAL A 147 -20.85 9.78 8.69
N LEU A 148 -20.75 8.50 8.35
CA LEU A 148 -20.00 8.05 7.17
C LEU A 148 -20.68 8.50 5.87
N LEU A 149 -22.00 8.31 5.75
CA LEU A 149 -22.75 8.61 4.54
C LEU A 149 -23.03 10.10 4.35
N GLY A 150 -23.19 10.86 5.44
CA GLY A 150 -23.39 12.30 5.36
C GLY A 150 -22.06 13.05 5.40
N LYS A 151 -21.41 13.06 6.57
CA LYS A 151 -20.26 13.97 6.80
C LYS A 151 -18.99 13.54 6.08
N ALA A 152 -18.67 12.25 6.08
CA ALA A 152 -17.44 11.78 5.47
C ALA A 152 -17.55 11.82 3.94
N ASP A 153 -18.66 11.35 3.37
CA ASP A 153 -18.88 11.37 1.92
C ASP A 153 -18.89 12.80 1.35
N ASP A 154 -19.64 13.73 1.96
CA ASP A 154 -19.63 15.14 1.56
C ASP A 154 -18.22 15.73 1.57
N TYR A 155 -17.45 15.44 2.63
CA TYR A 155 -16.09 15.92 2.77
C TYR A 155 -15.17 15.40 1.65
N PHE A 156 -15.24 14.10 1.33
CA PHE A 156 -14.41 13.52 0.28
C PHE A 156 -14.88 13.89 -1.12
N SER A 157 -16.17 14.11 -1.33
CA SER A 157 -16.74 14.67 -2.56
C SER A 157 -16.19 16.06 -2.83
N VAL A 158 -16.15 16.95 -1.83
CA VAL A 158 -15.52 18.28 -1.98
C VAL A 158 -14.03 18.16 -2.29
N ILE A 159 -13.29 17.27 -1.62
CA ILE A 159 -11.88 17.02 -1.94
C ILE A 159 -11.72 16.58 -3.39
N LYS A 160 -12.54 15.64 -3.87
CA LYS A 160 -12.49 15.13 -5.23
C LYS A 160 -12.74 16.25 -6.23
N THR A 161 -13.78 17.06 -6.04
CA THR A 161 -14.04 18.22 -6.90
C THR A 161 -12.84 19.18 -6.93
N LEU A 162 -12.23 19.47 -5.78
CA LEU A 162 -11.03 20.31 -5.72
C LEU A 162 -9.84 19.69 -6.45
N GLN A 163 -9.71 18.36 -6.45
CA GLN A 163 -8.69 17.64 -7.22
C GLN A 163 -8.97 17.72 -8.72
N ASP A 164 -10.21 17.47 -9.14
CA ASP A 164 -10.64 17.47 -10.54
C ASP A 164 -10.45 18.85 -11.19
N VAL A 165 -10.72 19.94 -10.45
CA VAL A 165 -10.48 21.33 -10.93
C VAL A 165 -9.04 21.81 -10.71
N GLY A 166 -8.11 20.94 -10.32
CA GLY A 166 -6.69 21.26 -10.14
C GLY A 166 -6.37 22.19 -8.96
N ARG A 167 -7.31 22.39 -8.04
CA ARG A 167 -7.13 23.22 -6.83
C ARG A 167 -6.47 22.45 -5.67
N MET A 168 -6.47 21.12 -5.74
CA MET A 168 -5.81 20.23 -4.79
C MET A 168 -5.03 19.15 -5.53
N LYS A 169 -3.84 18.81 -5.05
CA LYS A 169 -3.03 17.74 -5.66
C LYS A 169 -3.62 16.38 -5.34
N ASN A 170 -3.82 15.55 -6.35
CA ASN A 170 -4.06 14.12 -6.20
C ASN A 170 -2.74 13.39 -6.44
N ARG A 171 -1.97 13.16 -5.37
CA ARG A 171 -0.62 12.56 -5.47
C ARG A 171 -0.61 11.21 -6.19
N PHE A 172 -1.68 10.43 -6.09
CA PHE A 172 -1.78 9.14 -6.78
C PHE A 172 -1.92 9.35 -8.30
N ALA A 173 -2.87 10.20 -8.72
CA ALA A 173 -3.05 10.56 -10.12
C ALA A 173 -1.81 11.25 -10.70
N ASP A 174 -1.19 12.19 -9.95
CA ASP A 174 0.05 12.88 -10.32
C ASP A 174 1.17 11.86 -10.63
N THR A 175 1.27 10.81 -9.82
CA THR A 175 2.29 9.79 -9.95
C THR A 175 2.09 8.95 -11.22
N LEU A 176 0.85 8.58 -11.55
CA LEU A 176 0.53 7.86 -12.78
C LEU A 176 0.75 8.74 -14.01
N SER A 177 0.33 10.01 -13.95
CA SER A 177 0.58 11.00 -15.00
C SER A 177 2.07 11.13 -15.28
N GLN A 178 2.91 11.29 -14.25
CA GLN A 178 4.36 11.40 -14.41
C GLN A 178 4.99 10.19 -15.12
N VAL A 179 4.47 8.98 -14.89
CA VAL A 179 4.94 7.77 -15.57
C VAL A 179 4.53 7.79 -17.03
N SER A 180 3.27 8.15 -17.30
CA SER A 180 2.77 8.33 -18.67
C SER A 180 3.56 9.40 -19.42
N ASP A 181 3.80 10.56 -18.80
CA ASP A 181 4.58 11.66 -19.40
C ASP A 181 6.03 11.22 -19.67
N SER A 182 6.62 10.42 -18.77
CA SER A 182 7.95 9.86 -18.98
C SER A 182 8.00 8.87 -20.13
N ALA A 183 6.94 8.07 -20.32
CA ALA A 183 6.81 7.19 -21.47
C ALA A 183 6.61 7.98 -22.77
N SER A 184 5.76 9.02 -22.77
CA SER A 184 5.56 9.90 -23.93
C SER A 184 6.87 10.58 -24.35
N ARG A 185 7.67 11.09 -23.41
CA ARG A 185 8.99 11.66 -23.72
C ARG A 185 9.94 10.66 -24.38
N LEU A 186 9.94 9.40 -23.93
CA LEU A 186 10.76 8.35 -24.56
C LEU A 186 10.32 8.09 -26.01
N MET A 187 9.01 8.07 -26.24
CA MET A 187 8.44 7.89 -27.58
C MET A 187 8.79 9.06 -28.50
N GLU A 188 8.57 10.30 -28.05
CA GLU A 188 8.89 11.53 -28.78
C GLU A 188 10.39 11.69 -29.08
N SER A 189 11.25 11.25 -28.16
CA SER A 189 12.71 11.31 -28.30
C SER A 189 13.29 10.17 -29.16
N GLY A 190 12.44 9.36 -29.80
CA GLY A 190 12.86 8.28 -30.69
C GLY A 190 13.47 7.06 -30.01
N TRP A 191 13.34 6.91 -28.68
CA TRP A 191 13.83 5.71 -27.98
C TRP A 191 13.05 4.45 -28.37
N ALA A 192 11.80 4.61 -28.82
CA ALA A 192 11.00 3.50 -29.36
C ALA A 192 11.69 2.79 -30.52
N LEU A 193 12.46 3.52 -31.36
CA LEU A 193 13.19 2.96 -32.50
C LEU A 193 14.39 2.10 -32.08
N LYS A 194 14.84 2.23 -30.83
CA LYS A 194 15.97 1.48 -30.26
C LYS A 194 15.52 0.22 -29.51
N ILE A 195 14.22 -0.03 -29.43
CA ILE A 195 13.67 -1.23 -28.78
C ILE A 195 13.90 -2.42 -29.69
N THR A 196 14.46 -3.50 -29.14
CA THR A 196 14.59 -4.77 -29.85
C THR A 196 13.55 -5.76 -29.35
N VAL A 197 12.93 -6.48 -30.29
CA VAL A 197 11.99 -7.55 -29.95
C VAL A 197 12.77 -8.83 -29.65
N LYS A 198 12.45 -9.44 -28.52
CA LYS A 198 12.96 -10.75 -28.10
C LYS A 198 11.77 -11.68 -27.94
N ASN A 199 11.68 -12.71 -28.77
CA ASN A 199 10.71 -13.78 -28.50
C ASN A 199 11.22 -14.58 -27.29
N SER A 200 10.42 -14.67 -26.23
CA SER A 200 10.75 -15.46 -25.05
C SER A 200 9.55 -16.35 -24.75
N HIS A 201 9.75 -17.66 -24.84
CA HIS A 201 8.70 -18.66 -24.58
C HIS A 201 7.40 -18.43 -25.39
N GLY A 202 7.52 -17.99 -26.65
CA GLY A 202 6.39 -17.79 -27.55
C GLY A 202 5.54 -16.55 -27.27
N VAL A 203 5.99 -15.65 -26.41
CA VAL A 203 5.41 -14.31 -26.19
C VAL A 203 6.44 -13.22 -26.49
N ASN A 204 5.95 -12.01 -26.75
CA ASN A 204 6.82 -10.87 -27.01
C ASN A 204 7.41 -10.35 -25.70
N ALA A 205 8.73 -10.33 -25.64
CA ALA A 205 9.51 -9.53 -24.72
C ALA A 205 10.31 -8.51 -25.50
N TYR A 206 10.74 -7.46 -24.83
CA TYR A 206 11.39 -6.33 -25.44
C TYR A 206 12.62 -5.94 -24.63
N GLN A 207 13.68 -5.56 -25.32
CA GLN A 207 14.82 -4.95 -24.69
C GLN A 207 14.74 -3.44 -24.89
N VAL A 208 14.63 -2.71 -23.79
CA VAL A 208 14.46 -1.26 -23.77
C VAL A 208 15.73 -0.63 -23.22
N PRO A 209 16.53 0.07 -24.03
CA PRO A 209 17.75 0.73 -23.57
C PRO A 209 17.48 1.82 -22.52
N SER A 210 18.43 2.01 -21.60
CA SER A 210 18.33 3.04 -20.57
C SER A 210 18.64 4.43 -21.12
N GLU A 211 17.77 5.40 -20.80
CA GLU A 211 17.92 6.80 -21.19
C GLU A 211 19.16 7.47 -20.58
N SER A 212 19.55 7.05 -19.38
CA SER A 212 20.61 7.70 -18.60
C SER A 212 21.95 6.96 -18.64
N ARG A 213 21.97 5.74 -19.17
CA ARG A 213 23.10 4.81 -19.04
C ARG A 213 23.20 3.92 -20.28
N GLU A 214 24.23 4.12 -21.08
CA GLU A 214 24.42 3.37 -22.34
C GLU A 214 24.67 1.88 -22.12
N ASP A 215 25.18 1.50 -20.94
CA ASP A 215 25.52 0.13 -20.56
C ASP A 215 24.32 -0.69 -20.05
N ILE A 216 23.16 -0.05 -19.84
CA ILE A 216 21.97 -0.71 -19.31
C ILE A 216 20.91 -0.88 -20.38
N VAL A 217 20.42 -2.12 -20.48
CA VAL A 217 19.24 -2.48 -21.25
C VAL A 217 18.29 -3.25 -20.36
N TYR A 218 17.02 -2.86 -20.37
CA TYR A 218 15.98 -3.48 -19.55
C TYR A 218 15.22 -4.54 -20.33
N ASP A 219 15.08 -5.74 -19.77
CA ASP A 219 14.14 -6.74 -20.28
C ASP A 219 12.74 -6.41 -19.78
N VAL A 220 11.79 -6.32 -20.71
CA VAL A 220 10.41 -5.91 -20.46
C VAL A 220 9.46 -6.91 -21.10
N CYS A 221 8.52 -7.44 -20.32
CA CYS A 221 7.49 -8.34 -20.80
C CYS A 221 6.11 -7.78 -20.39
N PRO A 222 5.39 -7.13 -21.32
CA PRO A 222 4.08 -6.55 -21.05
C PRO A 222 3.08 -7.57 -20.50
N VAL A 223 3.02 -8.78 -21.08
CA VAL A 223 2.02 -9.80 -20.70
C VAL A 223 2.12 -10.23 -19.23
N GLU A 224 3.31 -10.24 -18.64
CA GLU A 224 3.53 -10.50 -17.21
C GLU A 224 3.62 -9.21 -16.37
N SER A 225 3.49 -8.03 -17.01
CA SER A 225 3.79 -6.73 -16.40
C SER A 225 5.18 -6.71 -15.73
N TYR A 226 6.13 -7.40 -16.36
CA TYR A 226 7.48 -7.56 -15.87
C TYR A 226 8.42 -6.53 -16.50
N CYS A 227 9.31 -5.97 -15.68
CA CYS A 227 10.46 -5.21 -16.14
C CYS A 227 11.59 -5.35 -15.11
N ASN A 228 12.81 -5.62 -15.56
CA ASN A 228 13.98 -5.72 -14.67
C ASN A 228 14.52 -4.33 -14.21
N CYS A 229 13.81 -3.24 -14.48
CA CYS A 229 14.13 -1.94 -13.90
C CYS A 229 13.72 -1.87 -12.42
N THR A 230 14.26 -0.89 -11.68
CA THR A 230 14.02 -0.73 -10.24
C THR A 230 12.55 -0.66 -9.84
N TYR A 231 11.69 -0.09 -10.68
CA TYR A 231 10.24 -0.02 -10.44
C TYR A 231 9.54 -1.33 -10.82
N GLY A 232 9.92 -1.96 -11.92
CA GLY A 232 9.30 -3.20 -12.39
C GLY A 232 9.59 -4.38 -11.47
N LEU A 233 10.81 -4.46 -10.92
CA LEU A 233 11.17 -5.44 -9.90
C LEU A 233 10.32 -5.33 -8.63
N ARG A 234 9.71 -4.16 -8.38
CA ARG A 234 8.79 -3.92 -7.25
C ARG A 234 7.31 -4.13 -7.62
N GLY A 235 7.03 -4.78 -8.76
CA GLY A 235 5.66 -4.99 -9.23
C GLY A 235 4.90 -3.70 -9.56
N LEU A 236 5.61 -2.61 -9.89
CA LEU A 236 5.02 -1.32 -10.23
C LEU A 236 5.04 -1.09 -11.74
N LEU A 237 3.98 -0.48 -12.28
CA LEU A 237 4.01 0.08 -13.64
C LEU A 237 5.18 1.05 -13.77
N CYS A 238 6.13 0.73 -14.64
CA CYS A 238 7.28 1.57 -14.93
C CYS A 238 7.08 2.29 -16.28
N LYS A 239 7.92 3.30 -16.56
CA LYS A 239 7.87 4.04 -17.83
C LYS A 239 8.06 3.14 -19.05
N HIS A 240 8.78 2.02 -18.92
CA HIS A 240 9.01 1.07 -20.03
C HIS A 240 7.75 0.24 -20.34
N LEU A 241 7.02 -0.23 -19.33
CA LEU A 241 5.75 -0.94 -19.52
C LEU A 241 4.71 -0.02 -20.16
N VAL A 242 4.62 1.23 -19.68
CA VAL A 242 3.69 2.22 -20.23
C VAL A 242 4.09 2.65 -21.66
N LEU A 243 5.39 2.73 -21.95
CA LEU A 243 5.88 2.98 -23.32
C LEU A 243 5.41 1.89 -24.28
N LEU A 244 5.58 0.61 -23.93
CA LEU A 244 5.15 -0.50 -24.78
C LEU A 244 3.62 -0.55 -24.95
N ALA A 245 2.86 -0.23 -23.91
CA ALA A 245 1.41 -0.11 -24.01
C ALA A 245 0.99 0.99 -25.02
N LYS A 246 1.66 2.15 -24.99
CA LYS A 246 1.42 3.23 -25.96
C LYS A 246 1.85 2.84 -27.38
N LEU A 247 2.93 2.09 -27.54
CA LEU A 247 3.39 1.63 -28.85
C LEU A 247 2.43 0.60 -29.47
N ALA A 248 1.84 -0.29 -28.65
CA ALA A 248 0.79 -1.21 -29.10
C ALA A 248 -0.47 -0.49 -29.62
N GLU A 249 -0.81 0.68 -29.08
CA GLU A 249 -1.91 1.50 -29.61
C GLU A 249 -1.61 2.06 -31.01
N VAL A 250 -0.33 2.23 -31.36
CA VAL A 250 0.10 2.81 -32.64
C VAL A 250 0.39 1.75 -33.70
N ASP A 251 1.08 0.67 -33.33
CA ASP A 251 1.50 -0.40 -34.24
C ASP A 251 1.34 -1.77 -33.57
N ASN A 252 0.19 -2.39 -33.82
CA ASN A 252 -0.15 -3.71 -33.28
C ASN A 252 0.60 -4.87 -33.97
N ASP A 253 1.26 -4.63 -35.11
CA ASP A 253 1.99 -5.68 -35.82
C ASP A 253 3.35 -5.92 -35.15
N ILE A 254 4.02 -4.83 -34.74
CA ILE A 254 5.31 -4.89 -34.02
C ILE A 254 5.10 -5.04 -32.50
N TYR A 255 4.03 -4.43 -31.96
CA TYR A 255 3.70 -4.44 -30.55
C TYR A 255 2.29 -5.02 -30.34
N PRO A 256 2.14 -6.35 -30.33
CA PRO A 256 0.83 -6.96 -30.20
C PRO A 256 0.08 -6.51 -28.95
N ASN A 257 -1.23 -6.34 -29.10
CA ASN A 257 -2.11 -6.03 -27.98
C ASN A 257 -1.94 -7.07 -26.85
N MET A 258 -1.82 -6.55 -25.63
CA MET A 258 -1.73 -7.31 -24.39
C MET A 258 -2.77 -8.43 -24.25
N GLU A 259 -4.02 -8.26 -24.72
CA GLU A 259 -5.03 -9.30 -24.61
C GLU A 259 -4.73 -10.55 -25.45
N THR A 260 -4.17 -10.34 -26.65
CA THR A 260 -3.72 -11.40 -27.54
C THR A 260 -2.56 -12.16 -26.90
N ASP A 261 -1.59 -11.43 -26.34
CA ASP A 261 -0.43 -12.03 -25.67
C ASP A 261 -0.82 -12.77 -24.38
N ILE A 262 -1.76 -12.24 -23.58
CA ILE A 262 -2.30 -12.94 -22.40
C ILE A 262 -2.90 -14.30 -22.80
N SER A 263 -3.66 -14.32 -23.90
CA SER A 263 -4.32 -15.53 -24.37
C SER A 263 -3.32 -16.51 -24.97
N THR A 264 -2.29 -16.03 -25.65
CA THR A 264 -1.19 -16.85 -26.16
C THR A 264 -0.37 -17.45 -25.03
N LEU A 265 0.01 -16.66 -24.02
CA LEU A 265 0.71 -17.14 -22.83
C LEU A 265 -0.08 -18.24 -22.12
N ALA A 266 -1.38 -18.04 -21.91
CA ALA A 266 -2.23 -19.04 -21.27
C ALA A 266 -2.27 -20.36 -22.06
N ARG A 267 -2.36 -20.31 -23.40
CA ARG A 267 -2.33 -21.51 -24.25
C ARG A 267 -1.00 -22.22 -24.18
N ILE A 268 0.11 -21.48 -24.23
CA ILE A 268 1.47 -22.04 -24.13
C ILE A 268 1.65 -22.70 -22.76
N ALA A 269 1.26 -22.01 -21.69
CA ALA A 269 1.36 -22.55 -20.33
C ALA A 269 0.56 -23.84 -20.15
N VAL A 270 -0.63 -23.95 -20.76
CA VAL A 270 -1.41 -25.21 -20.76
C VAL A 270 -0.71 -26.29 -21.58
N LYS A 271 -0.28 -25.97 -22.80
CA LYS A 271 0.37 -26.92 -23.72
C LYS A 271 1.66 -27.49 -23.13
N GLU A 272 2.48 -26.65 -22.53
CA GLU A 272 3.78 -27.00 -21.96
C GLU A 272 3.70 -27.48 -20.52
N ARG A 273 2.49 -27.52 -19.93
CA ARG A 273 2.26 -27.82 -18.51
C ARG A 273 3.09 -26.93 -17.58
N HIS A 274 3.19 -25.64 -17.93
CA HIS A 274 3.89 -24.62 -17.16
C HIS A 274 3.03 -24.09 -15.99
N TYR A 275 2.46 -24.99 -15.19
CA TYR A 275 1.71 -24.68 -13.98
C TYR A 275 1.55 -25.96 -13.14
N PHE A 276 1.25 -25.77 -11.86
CA PHE A 276 0.99 -26.85 -10.91
C PHE A 276 -0.34 -26.60 -10.20
N VAL A 277 -1.10 -27.65 -9.91
CA VAL A 277 -2.23 -27.54 -8.98
C VAL A 277 -1.66 -27.35 -7.58
N HIS A 278 -2.01 -26.23 -6.94
CA HIS A 278 -1.57 -25.93 -5.58
C HIS A 278 -2.58 -26.43 -4.54
N CYS A 279 -3.87 -26.24 -4.79
CA CYS A 279 -4.95 -26.72 -3.96
C CYS A 279 -6.17 -27.04 -4.83
N GLU A 280 -6.59 -28.31 -4.88
CA GLU A 280 -7.72 -28.76 -5.68
C GLU A 280 -9.05 -28.20 -5.11
N ASP A 281 -9.22 -28.26 -3.78
CA ASP A 281 -10.45 -27.82 -3.10
C ASP A 281 -10.73 -26.33 -3.31
N LEU A 282 -9.70 -25.50 -3.20
CA LEU A 282 -9.78 -24.05 -3.42
C LEU A 282 -9.58 -23.63 -4.88
N LYS A 283 -9.42 -24.62 -5.77
CA LYS A 283 -9.18 -24.45 -7.22
C LYS A 283 -8.04 -23.47 -7.52
N VAL A 284 -6.94 -23.64 -6.81
CA VAL A 284 -5.75 -22.78 -6.92
C VAL A 284 -4.68 -23.48 -7.73
N ILE A 285 -4.16 -22.80 -8.75
CA ILE A 285 -2.91 -23.17 -9.41
C ILE A 285 -1.76 -22.28 -8.96
N LYS A 286 -0.55 -22.81 -9.08
CA LYS A 286 0.72 -22.08 -9.04
C LYS A 286 1.31 -22.04 -10.44
N MET A 287 1.56 -20.85 -10.98
CA MET A 287 2.20 -20.65 -12.28
C MET A 287 3.55 -19.97 -12.06
N PRO A 288 4.69 -20.61 -12.42
CA PRO A 288 5.97 -19.92 -12.44
C PRO A 288 5.93 -18.74 -13.41
N SER A 289 6.69 -17.70 -13.09
CA SER A 289 6.93 -16.58 -14.00
C SER A 289 7.81 -17.04 -15.16
N LEU A 290 7.54 -16.56 -16.36
CA LEU A 290 8.47 -16.75 -17.48
C LEU A 290 9.76 -15.97 -17.28
N PHE A 291 9.70 -14.89 -16.49
CA PHE A 291 10.84 -14.02 -16.21
C PHE A 291 11.14 -13.98 -14.71
N GLY A 292 12.40 -14.21 -14.36
CA GLY A 292 12.87 -14.20 -12.97
C GLY A 292 12.39 -15.41 -12.15
N ASN A 293 12.72 -15.42 -10.85
CA ASN A 293 12.42 -16.52 -9.93
C ASN A 293 11.13 -16.28 -9.14
N LEU A 294 10.05 -15.87 -9.82
CA LEU A 294 8.75 -15.60 -9.19
C LEU A 294 7.74 -16.70 -9.48
N CYS A 295 6.74 -16.84 -8.61
CA CYS A 295 5.61 -17.73 -8.80
C CYS A 295 4.31 -17.01 -8.43
N PHE A 296 3.30 -17.18 -9.26
CA PHE A 296 1.99 -16.57 -9.08
C PHE A 296 0.95 -17.62 -8.72
N PHE A 297 0.01 -17.24 -7.87
CA PHE A 297 -1.11 -18.08 -7.47
C PHE A 297 -2.37 -17.52 -8.09
N ALA A 298 -3.19 -18.38 -8.69
CA ALA A 298 -4.46 -17.99 -9.29
C ALA A 298 -5.56 -18.95 -8.84
N SER A 299 -6.63 -18.40 -8.25
CA SER A 299 -7.82 -19.15 -7.87
C SER A 299 -8.87 -19.00 -8.95
N ALA A 300 -9.33 -20.13 -9.50
CA ALA A 300 -10.51 -20.12 -10.36
C ALA A 300 -11.76 -19.78 -9.54
N GLU A 301 -11.85 -20.22 -8.29
CA GLU A 301 -13.01 -20.02 -7.41
C GLU A 301 -13.25 -18.53 -7.11
N THR A 302 -12.24 -17.83 -6.59
CA THR A 302 -12.36 -16.41 -6.22
C THR A 302 -12.12 -15.45 -7.39
N LEU A 303 -11.67 -15.98 -8.54
CA LEU A 303 -11.24 -15.21 -9.72
C LEU A 303 -10.13 -14.20 -9.43
N GLN A 304 -9.27 -14.49 -8.46
CA GLN A 304 -8.15 -13.64 -8.06
C GLN A 304 -6.81 -14.26 -8.47
N CYS A 305 -5.83 -13.40 -8.72
CA CYS A 305 -4.46 -13.82 -8.98
C CYS A 305 -3.44 -12.86 -8.34
N THR A 306 -2.32 -13.40 -7.87
CA THR A 306 -1.24 -12.63 -7.24
C THR A 306 -0.27 -11.99 -8.24
N CYS A 307 -0.42 -12.21 -9.55
CA CYS A 307 0.50 -11.64 -10.54
C CYS A 307 0.27 -10.14 -10.78
N CYS A 308 1.32 -9.45 -11.22
CA CYS A 308 1.28 -8.01 -11.52
C CYS A 308 0.25 -7.67 -12.60
N THR A 309 0.14 -8.47 -13.66
CA THR A 309 -0.85 -8.24 -14.73
C THR A 309 -2.28 -8.24 -14.19
N PHE A 310 -2.63 -9.19 -13.31
CA PHE A 310 -3.95 -9.19 -12.69
C PHE A 310 -4.18 -7.93 -11.85
N SER A 311 -3.16 -7.50 -11.11
CA SER A 311 -3.25 -6.31 -10.27
C SER A 311 -3.51 -5.02 -11.06
N HIS A 312 -3.09 -4.97 -12.33
CA HIS A 312 -3.26 -3.79 -13.19
C HIS A 312 -4.52 -3.85 -14.07
N TYR A 313 -4.91 -5.05 -14.51
CA TYR A 313 -5.92 -5.21 -15.56
C TYR A 313 -7.11 -6.10 -15.16
N ASN A 314 -7.13 -6.65 -13.93
CA ASN A 314 -8.14 -7.62 -13.45
C ASN A 314 -8.30 -8.86 -14.36
N THR A 315 -7.27 -9.16 -15.15
CA THR A 315 -7.19 -10.31 -16.04
C THR A 315 -5.72 -10.65 -16.28
N CYS A 316 -5.39 -11.93 -16.41
CA CYS A 316 -4.02 -12.37 -16.65
C CYS A 316 -4.00 -13.80 -17.22
N ALA A 317 -2.83 -14.23 -17.69
CA ALA A 317 -2.66 -15.60 -18.19
C ALA A 317 -2.88 -16.64 -17.08
N CYS A 318 -2.36 -16.42 -15.87
CA CYS A 318 -2.51 -17.35 -14.74
C CYS A 318 -4.00 -17.66 -14.46
N LEU A 319 -4.84 -16.62 -14.43
CA LEU A 319 -6.27 -16.79 -14.17
C LEU A 319 -6.97 -17.50 -15.33
N LYS A 320 -6.59 -17.21 -16.59
CA LYS A 320 -7.11 -17.95 -17.75
C LYS A 320 -6.74 -19.45 -17.69
N VAL A 321 -5.51 -19.78 -17.27
CA VAL A 321 -5.07 -21.17 -17.07
C VAL A 321 -5.88 -21.82 -15.94
N ALA A 322 -6.07 -21.15 -14.81
CA ALA A 322 -6.84 -21.66 -13.68
C ALA A 322 -8.30 -21.96 -14.06
N CYS A 323 -8.99 -20.99 -14.67
CA CYS A 323 -10.36 -21.16 -15.15
C CYS A 323 -10.48 -22.30 -16.17
N SER A 324 -9.51 -22.42 -17.09
CA SER A 324 -9.49 -23.50 -18.08
C SER A 324 -9.30 -24.87 -17.44
N HIS A 325 -8.34 -25.00 -16.53
CA HIS A 325 -8.04 -26.25 -15.82
C HIS A 325 -9.26 -26.75 -15.02
N PHE A 326 -9.87 -25.87 -14.23
CA PHE A 326 -11.03 -26.20 -13.38
C PHE A 326 -12.39 -26.06 -14.09
N LYS A 327 -12.41 -25.84 -15.41
CA LYS A 327 -13.61 -25.71 -16.25
C LYS A 327 -14.62 -24.67 -15.73
N GLN A 328 -14.13 -23.55 -15.21
CA GLN A 328 -14.96 -22.50 -14.65
C GLN A 328 -15.28 -21.42 -15.71
N MET A 329 -16.57 -21.18 -15.96
CA MET A 329 -17.00 -20.13 -16.89
C MET A 329 -16.81 -18.75 -16.27
N LYS A 330 -16.07 -17.88 -16.98
CA LYS A 330 -15.87 -16.48 -16.60
C LYS A 330 -17.13 -15.70 -16.97
N ASN A 331 -18.09 -15.56 -16.06
CA ASN A 331 -19.15 -14.56 -16.23
C ASN A 331 -18.46 -13.19 -16.32
N SER A 332 -18.67 -12.49 -17.44
CA SER A 332 -17.90 -11.34 -17.91
C SER A 332 -17.50 -10.36 -16.79
N LEU A 333 -16.24 -10.40 -16.35
CA LEU A 333 -15.63 -9.25 -15.68
C LEU A 333 -15.57 -8.11 -16.71
N LYS A 334 -16.31 -7.02 -16.45
CA LYS A 334 -16.17 -5.79 -17.23
C LYS A 334 -14.71 -5.32 -17.15
N SER A 335 -14.10 -5.13 -18.31
CA SER A 335 -12.80 -4.47 -18.44
C SER A 335 -12.88 -3.06 -17.83
N PRO A 336 -11.93 -2.62 -16.98
CA PRO A 336 -11.88 -1.23 -16.51
C PRO A 336 -11.52 -0.24 -17.64
N LEU A 337 -11.04 -0.71 -18.80
CA LEU A 337 -10.53 0.19 -19.85
C LEU A 337 -11.60 0.96 -20.64
N SER A 338 -12.90 0.81 -20.32
CA SER A 338 -13.93 1.72 -20.83
C SER A 338 -14.14 2.96 -19.94
N THR A 339 -13.39 3.16 -18.85
CA THR A 339 -13.60 4.31 -17.92
C THR A 339 -12.52 5.38 -17.95
N LEU A 340 -11.64 5.38 -18.96
CA LEU A 340 -10.71 6.50 -19.15
C LEU A 340 -11.34 7.70 -19.90
N ASN A 341 -12.55 7.55 -20.48
CA ASN A 341 -13.22 8.64 -21.21
C ASN A 341 -14.68 8.93 -20.85
N ASP A 342 -15.33 8.16 -19.98
CA ASP A 342 -16.75 8.41 -19.65
C ASP A 342 -16.96 8.57 -18.15
N THR A 343 -17.44 9.75 -17.75
CA THR A 343 -18.11 9.98 -16.45
C THR A 343 -19.30 9.01 -16.32
N PRO A 344 -19.30 8.10 -15.34
CA PRO A 344 -20.45 7.23 -15.15
C PRO A 344 -21.52 7.99 -14.35
N VAL A 345 -22.65 8.24 -15.01
CA VAL A 345 -23.94 8.35 -14.30
C VAL A 345 -24.25 6.94 -13.80
N VAL A 346 -24.19 6.74 -12.49
CA VAL A 346 -24.49 5.44 -11.86
C VAL A 346 -25.99 5.32 -11.69
N GLU A 347 -26.63 4.46 -12.49
CA GLU A 347 -27.91 3.84 -12.12
C GLU A 347 -27.63 2.57 -11.30
N SER A 348 -28.32 2.50 -10.16
CA SER A 348 -28.16 1.48 -9.12
C SER A 348 -28.69 0.11 -9.54
N THR A 349 -27.87 -0.93 -9.41
CA THR A 349 -28.33 -2.32 -9.31
C THR A 349 -27.52 -3.09 -8.26
N ASP A 350 -27.59 -2.65 -7.01
CA ASP A 350 -26.90 -3.28 -5.86
C ASP A 350 -27.90 -3.87 -4.86
N LYS A 351 -28.05 -5.21 -4.89
CA LYS A 351 -28.64 -5.97 -3.78
C LYS A 351 -27.87 -7.26 -3.42
N LYS A 352 -26.98 -7.74 -4.29
CA LYS A 352 -26.27 -9.02 -4.10
C LYS A 352 -24.82 -8.88 -3.63
N CYS A 353 -24.19 -7.72 -3.86
CA CYS A 353 -22.80 -7.44 -3.45
C CYS A 353 -22.68 -7.13 -1.94
N THR A 354 -23.75 -6.61 -1.34
CA THR A 354 -23.81 -6.20 0.07
C THR A 354 -23.87 -7.37 1.05
N GLU A 355 -24.46 -8.52 0.68
CA GLU A 355 -24.59 -9.68 1.58
C GLU A 355 -23.26 -10.41 1.83
N ASP A 356 -22.42 -10.58 0.81
CA ASP A 356 -21.12 -11.27 0.92
C ASP A 356 -20.10 -10.48 1.75
N VAL A 357 -20.09 -9.15 1.58
CA VAL A 357 -19.21 -8.25 2.33
C VAL A 357 -19.60 -8.17 3.80
N VAL A 358 -20.91 -8.12 4.10
CA VAL A 358 -21.43 -8.12 5.47
C VAL A 358 -21.15 -9.46 6.17
N GLY A 359 -21.26 -10.58 5.45
CA GLY A 359 -20.91 -11.91 5.97
C GLY A 359 -19.44 -12.01 6.41
N LYS A 360 -18.52 -11.52 5.58
CA LYS A 360 -17.07 -11.50 5.89
C LYS A 360 -16.74 -10.57 7.06
N LEU A 361 -17.40 -9.41 7.16
CA LEU A 361 -17.26 -8.48 8.28
C LEU A 361 -17.75 -9.07 9.61
N ASN A 362 -18.87 -9.80 9.59
CA ASN A 362 -19.41 -10.46 10.77
C ASN A 362 -18.48 -11.59 11.27
N ALA A 363 -17.89 -12.38 10.38
CA ALA A 363 -16.92 -13.42 10.76
C ALA A 363 -15.67 -12.83 11.44
N ILE A 364 -15.19 -11.67 10.98
CA ILE A 364 -14.11 -10.92 11.62
C ILE A 364 -14.53 -10.46 13.02
N LEU A 365 -15.73 -9.88 13.16
CA LEU A 365 -16.25 -9.42 14.44
C LEU A 365 -16.41 -10.56 15.45
N ASP A 366 -16.88 -11.73 15.02
CA ASP A 366 -17.07 -12.88 15.90
C ASP A 366 -15.72 -13.48 16.35
N THR A 367 -14.71 -13.46 15.49
CA THR A 367 -13.34 -13.86 15.86
C THR A 367 -12.72 -12.90 16.88
N VAL A 368 -12.95 -11.59 16.72
CA VAL A 368 -12.49 -10.58 17.68
C VAL A 368 -13.22 -10.70 19.03
N LYS A 369 -14.51 -11.02 19.02
CA LYS A 369 -15.28 -11.28 20.25
C LYS A 369 -14.77 -12.52 21.00
N GLN A 370 -14.35 -13.57 20.30
CA GLN A 370 -13.75 -14.76 20.92
C GLN A 370 -12.43 -14.46 21.65
N TRP A 371 -11.72 -13.39 21.30
CA TRP A 371 -10.47 -12.99 21.94
C TRP A 371 -10.66 -11.99 23.10
N ALA A 372 -11.87 -11.43 23.24
CA ALA A 372 -12.28 -10.64 24.39
C ALA A 372 -12.90 -11.56 25.45
N PHE A 373 -12.13 -12.52 25.97
CA PHE A 373 -12.53 -13.27 27.16
C PHE A 373 -12.41 -12.34 28.37
N ILE A 374 -13.48 -11.59 28.65
CA ILE A 374 -13.67 -10.92 29.94
C ILE A 374 -14.09 -12.02 30.91
N PRO A 375 -13.29 -12.35 31.95
CA PRO A 375 -13.67 -13.39 32.91
C PRO A 375 -15.02 -13.09 33.55
N GLU A 376 -15.86 -14.12 33.72
CA GLU A 376 -17.12 -14.01 34.45
C GLU A 376 -16.85 -13.47 35.85
N GLY A 377 -17.37 -12.27 36.11
CA GLY A 377 -17.09 -11.46 37.30
C GLY A 377 -16.84 -9.99 36.97
N ILE A 378 -16.14 -9.68 35.87
CA ILE A 378 -15.86 -8.29 35.49
C ILE A 378 -17.08 -7.62 34.83
N THR A 379 -17.94 -8.37 34.12
CA THR A 379 -19.19 -7.83 33.56
C THR A 379 -20.10 -7.25 34.64
N ALA A 380 -20.24 -7.95 35.77
CA ALA A 380 -21.00 -7.44 36.92
C ALA A 380 -20.37 -6.18 37.51
N MET A 381 -19.03 -6.10 37.57
CA MET A 381 -18.32 -4.90 38.03
C MET A 381 -18.48 -3.72 37.06
N ILE A 382 -18.53 -3.99 35.75
CA ILE A 382 -18.76 -2.98 34.70
C ILE A 382 -20.21 -2.47 34.78
N ASP A 383 -21.19 -3.35 34.95
CA ASP A 383 -22.60 -2.99 35.08
C ASP A 383 -22.86 -2.22 36.38
N GLU A 384 -22.19 -2.58 37.48
CA GLU A 384 -22.21 -1.84 38.74
C GLU A 384 -21.56 -0.45 38.58
N LEU A 385 -20.43 -0.34 37.88
CA LEU A 385 -19.80 0.95 37.56
C LEU A 385 -20.71 1.82 36.68
N HIS A 386 -21.38 1.22 35.69
CA HIS A 386 -22.29 1.92 34.79
C HIS A 386 -23.53 2.42 35.54
N THR A 387 -24.07 1.60 36.44
CA THR A 387 -25.21 1.96 37.31
C THR A 387 -24.83 3.06 38.31
N ASN A 388 -23.63 2.98 38.89
CA ASN A 388 -23.12 4.01 39.80
C ASN A 388 -22.90 5.33 39.07
N VAL A 389 -22.32 5.33 37.86
CA VAL A 389 -22.13 6.54 37.03
C VAL A 389 -23.47 7.17 36.62
N LEU A 390 -24.50 6.36 36.34
CA LEU A 390 -25.85 6.87 36.03
C LEU A 390 -26.53 7.49 37.27
N LYS A 391 -26.35 6.91 38.46
CA LYS A 391 -26.80 7.52 39.73
C LYS A 391 -26.08 8.82 40.03
N THR A 392 -24.75 8.89 39.84
CA THR A 392 -23.99 10.14 40.05
C THR A 392 -24.43 11.23 39.07
N LYS A 393 -24.79 10.88 37.83
CA LYS A 393 -25.34 11.85 36.86
C LYS A 393 -26.73 12.36 37.24
N GLN A 394 -27.59 11.56 37.87
CA GLN A 394 -28.90 12.02 38.36
C GLN A 394 -28.78 12.92 39.60
N GLU A 395 -27.82 12.66 40.49
CA GLU A 395 -27.56 13.50 41.67
C GLU A 395 -26.89 14.83 41.30
N VAL A 396 -25.93 14.81 40.37
CA VAL A 396 -25.24 16.01 39.86
C VAL A 396 -26.16 16.85 38.97
N GLY A 397 -27.08 16.23 38.22
CA GLY A 397 -28.08 16.91 37.38
C GLY A 397 -29.08 17.77 38.17
N LYS A 398 -29.33 17.46 39.45
CA LYS A 398 -30.17 18.31 40.33
C LYS A 398 -29.41 19.47 40.98
N SER A 399 -28.08 19.41 41.07
CA SER A 399 -27.24 20.45 41.67
C SER A 399 -26.76 21.51 40.66
N ILE A 400 -26.59 21.15 39.38
CA ILE A 400 -26.04 22.07 38.36
C ILE A 400 -27.07 23.10 37.85
N CYS A 401 -28.38 22.83 38.02
CA CYS A 401 -29.43 23.74 37.55
C CYS A 401 -29.55 25.06 38.35
N GLN A 402 -28.77 25.25 39.43
CA GLN A 402 -28.70 26.52 40.16
C GLN A 402 -27.41 27.31 39.96
N TYR A 403 -26.36 26.75 39.34
CA TYR A 403 -25.05 27.41 39.23
C TYR A 403 -24.73 28.00 37.84
N GLU A 404 -25.37 27.56 36.76
CA GLU A 404 -25.02 28.00 35.39
C GLU A 404 -25.67 29.32 34.92
N ILE A 405 -26.60 29.91 35.69
CA ILE A 405 -27.17 31.23 35.33
C ILE A 405 -26.23 32.40 35.70
N LYS A 406 -25.20 32.20 36.55
CA LYS A 406 -24.30 33.29 36.97
C LYS A 406 -23.00 33.43 36.16
N MET A 407 -22.61 32.47 35.33
CA MET A 407 -21.27 32.47 34.70
C MET A 407 -21.24 32.91 33.22
N MET A 408 -22.39 33.02 32.55
CA MET A 408 -22.45 33.51 31.15
C MET A 408 -22.25 35.04 30.98
N HIS A 409 -22.24 35.82 32.07
CA HIS A 409 -22.05 37.28 31.99
C HIS A 409 -20.59 37.77 32.05
N SER A 410 -19.57 36.90 32.22
CA SER A 410 -18.19 37.35 32.49
C SER A 410 -17.12 37.06 31.42
N LYS A 411 -17.41 36.33 30.33
CA LYS A 411 -16.37 35.91 29.35
C LYS A 411 -16.54 36.37 27.90
N LEU A 412 -17.48 37.28 27.63
CA LEU A 412 -17.63 37.92 26.31
C LEU A 412 -16.74 39.16 26.09
N GLY A 413 -15.80 39.46 27.00
CA GLY A 413 -15.01 40.70 26.97
C GLY A 413 -13.54 40.63 26.52
N HIS A 414 -13.00 39.47 26.08
CA HIS A 414 -11.52 39.34 25.91
C HIS A 414 -11.00 38.69 24.61
N CYS A 415 -11.81 38.54 23.55
CA CYS A 415 -11.34 37.98 22.26
C CYS A 415 -11.46 38.92 21.05
N ILE A 416 -11.30 40.23 21.26
CA ILE A 416 -11.03 41.18 20.18
C ILE A 416 -9.74 41.91 20.54
N LEU A 417 -8.60 41.44 20.02
CA LEU A 417 -7.37 42.17 19.69
C LEU A 417 -6.18 41.19 19.63
N ALA A 418 -5.94 40.61 18.45
CA ALA A 418 -4.60 40.29 17.92
C ALA A 418 -4.76 39.57 16.56
N ARG A 419 -5.00 40.36 15.50
CA ARG A 419 -4.75 39.98 14.10
C ARG A 419 -3.34 40.44 13.73
N ASN A 420 -2.77 39.75 12.73
CA ASN A 420 -1.54 40.00 11.95
C ASN A 420 -0.30 39.30 12.54
N VAL A 421 0.41 38.39 11.85
CA VAL A 421 1.06 38.53 10.53
C VAL A 421 1.12 37.17 9.78
N ARG A 422 1.18 37.26 8.44
CA ARG A 422 1.17 36.19 7.40
C ARG A 422 2.57 35.56 7.13
N PRO A 423 2.71 34.56 6.21
CA PRO A 423 3.54 33.34 6.37
C PRO A 423 4.86 33.32 5.59
N ALA A 424 5.73 32.33 5.88
CA ALA A 424 6.82 31.92 4.99
C ALA A 424 6.87 30.38 4.84
N SER A 425 7.02 29.96 3.58
CA SER A 425 7.02 28.62 3.03
C SER A 425 8.44 28.06 2.82
N THR A 426 8.50 26.74 2.59
CA THR A 426 9.51 26.02 1.77
C THR A 426 10.98 26.01 2.22
N PHE A 427 11.47 24.84 2.62
CA PHE A 427 12.90 24.52 2.63
C PHE A 427 13.14 23.26 1.77
N GLN A 428 13.84 23.46 0.66
CA GLN A 428 14.49 22.43 -0.14
C GLN A 428 15.98 22.80 -0.21
N GLN A 429 16.83 21.77 -0.18
CA GLN A 429 18.29 21.83 -0.12
C GLN A 429 18.93 22.55 -1.32
N SER A 430 20.07 23.21 -1.09
CA SER A 430 21.31 22.94 -1.84
C SER A 430 22.51 23.66 -1.24
N VAL A 431 23.54 22.88 -0.96
CA VAL A 431 24.91 23.27 -0.64
C VAL A 431 25.56 23.89 -1.88
N LYS A 432 26.23 25.04 -1.73
CA LYS A 432 27.39 25.44 -2.55
C LYS A 432 28.34 26.36 -1.76
N MET A 433 29.62 26.07 -1.97
CA MET A 433 30.83 26.64 -1.38
C MET A 433 31.00 28.15 -1.64
N ASN A 434 31.59 28.88 -0.69
CA ASN A 434 32.90 29.59 -0.79
C ASN A 434 33.04 30.60 0.37
N VAL A 435 34.11 30.49 1.18
CA VAL A 435 35.32 31.37 1.15
C VAL A 435 35.03 32.82 1.55
N ASN A 436 35.31 33.18 2.81
CA ASN A 436 36.45 34.04 3.19
C ASN A 436 36.36 34.52 4.67
N SER A 437 37.52 34.50 5.33
CA SER A 437 38.04 35.45 6.35
C SER A 437 37.03 36.17 7.28
N ARG A 438 37.11 36.05 8.60
CA ARG A 438 38.26 36.38 9.48
C ARG A 438 38.08 35.68 10.83
#